data_AF-A0A101GKJ7-F1
#
_entry.id   AF-A0A101GKJ7-F1
#
_cell.length_a   1.000
_cell.length_b   1.000
_cell.length_c   1.000
_cell.angle_alpha   90.00
_cell.angle_beta   90.00
_cell.angle_gamma   90.00
#
_symmetry.space_group_name_H-M   'P 1'
#
loop_
_entity.id
_entity.type
_entity.pdbx_description
1 polymer ?
#
loop_
_entity_poly.entity_id
_entity_poly.type
_entity_poly.pdbx_seq_one_letter_code
_entity_poly.pdbx_strand_id
1 'polypeptide(L)'
;MLKKLLPTISLLFSLFMPSFAQDRGNIEIIKDPQIDTLVQKHIQSNQLQPTIEGYRIQIYFESGNQARTLANRIKERFEQIYPDKGAYLSFNEPYYRVRVGDFRDKISAEAFRQLLLQDFPNAFIVPDHVYFEKIEN
;
A
#
# COMPACT_ATOMS: atom_id res chain seq x y z
N MET A 1 69.90 -27.53 -17.03
CA MET A 1 68.69 -26.81 -17.48
C MET A 1 67.65 -26.55 -16.37
N LEU A 2 67.66 -27.31 -15.26
CA LEU A 2 66.65 -27.21 -14.18
C LEU A 2 66.66 -25.90 -13.35
N LYS A 3 67.81 -25.21 -13.24
CA LYS A 3 67.95 -23.98 -12.43
C LYS A 3 67.30 -22.72 -13.05
N LYS A 4 66.99 -22.74 -14.36
CA LYS A 4 66.30 -21.63 -15.06
C LYS A 4 64.77 -21.75 -15.01
N LEU A 5 64.23 -22.90 -14.57
CA LEU A 5 62.78 -23.15 -14.47
C LEU A 5 62.16 -22.66 -13.15
N LEU A 6 62.99 -22.49 -12.11
CA LEU A 6 62.56 -22.03 -10.79
C LEU A 6 61.99 -20.59 -10.78
N PRO A 7 62.64 -19.58 -11.43
CA PRO A 7 62.09 -18.23 -11.46
C PRO A 7 60.84 -18.13 -12.35
N THR A 8 60.70 -18.97 -13.38
CA THR A 8 59.54 -18.96 -14.28
C THR A 8 58.28 -19.55 -13.64
N ILE A 9 58.43 -20.56 -12.75
CA ILE A 9 57.30 -21.09 -11.97
C ILE A 9 56.84 -20.08 -10.92
N SER A 10 57.77 -19.35 -10.31
CA SER A 10 57.44 -18.28 -9.35
C SER A 10 56.73 -17.09 -10.01
N LEU A 11 57.03 -16.78 -11.27
CA LEU A 11 56.36 -15.72 -12.04
C LEU A 11 54.96 -16.13 -12.53
N LEU A 12 54.71 -17.43 -12.75
CA LEU A 12 53.38 -17.92 -13.11
C LEU A 12 52.42 -17.97 -11.92
N PHE A 13 52.94 -18.16 -10.70
CA PHE A 13 52.12 -18.25 -9.48
C PHE A 13 51.56 -16.89 -9.03
N SER A 14 52.23 -15.78 -9.35
CA SER A 14 51.73 -14.42 -9.05
C SER A 14 50.59 -13.95 -9.96
N LEU A 15 50.39 -14.59 -11.12
CA LEU A 15 49.33 -14.27 -12.08
C LEU A 15 47.97 -14.91 -11.76
N PHE A 16 47.90 -15.78 -10.74
CA PHE A 16 46.69 -16.53 -10.36
C PHE A 16 46.15 -16.20 -8.96
N MET A 17 46.47 -15.02 -8.43
CA MET A 17 45.86 -14.52 -7.18
C MET A 17 44.50 -13.87 -7.50
N PRO A 18 43.36 -14.42 -7.03
CA PRO A 18 42.09 -13.72 -7.13
C PRO A 18 42.13 -12.47 -6.24
N SER A 19 42.08 -11.29 -6.85
CA SER A 19 41.97 -10.01 -6.14
C SER A 19 40.57 -9.86 -5.54
N PHE A 20 40.41 -10.20 -4.26
CA PHE A 20 39.26 -9.78 -3.47
C PHE A 20 39.49 -8.35 -2.96
N ALA A 21 39.34 -7.36 -3.84
CA ALA A 21 39.59 -5.94 -3.51
C ALA A 21 38.31 -5.09 -3.42
N GLN A 22 37.14 -5.72 -3.36
CA GLN A 22 35.87 -5.03 -3.14
C GLN A 22 35.29 -5.47 -1.80
N ASP A 23 35.78 -4.89 -0.71
CA ASP A 23 34.96 -4.82 0.49
C ASP A 23 33.72 -4.00 0.13
N ARG A 24 32.55 -4.62 0.23
CA ARG A 24 31.27 -3.92 0.05
C ARG A 24 31.30 -2.71 0.97
N GLY A 25 31.21 -1.50 0.42
CA GLY A 25 31.42 -0.25 1.16
C GLY A 25 30.72 -0.29 2.51
N ASN A 26 31.48 -0.13 3.59
CA ASN A 26 30.95 -0.16 4.93
C ASN A 26 30.14 1.13 5.17
N ILE A 27 28.81 1.01 5.20
CA ILE A 27 27.93 2.15 5.50
C ILE A 27 27.77 2.21 7.01
N GLU A 28 28.52 3.10 7.65
CA GLU A 28 28.31 3.42 9.06
C GLU A 28 27.18 4.45 9.18
N ILE A 29 26.01 4.00 9.63
CA ILE A 29 24.85 4.87 9.85
C ILE A 29 24.98 5.54 11.21
N ILE A 30 25.55 6.74 11.22
CA ILE A 30 25.60 7.59 12.41
C ILE A 30 24.24 8.29 12.54
N LYS A 31 23.38 7.77 13.40
CA LYS A 31 22.07 8.36 13.74
C LYS A 31 21.88 8.44 15.24
N ASP A 32 21.11 9.43 15.68
CA ASP A 32 20.69 9.54 17.07
C ASP A 32 19.69 8.40 17.41
N PRO A 33 19.92 7.60 18.47
CA PRO A 33 18.98 6.55 18.90
C PRO A 33 17.54 7.05 19.15
N GLN A 34 17.37 8.35 19.43
CA GLN A 34 16.05 8.96 19.59
C GLN A 34 15.25 8.96 18.28
N ILE A 35 15.91 9.03 17.12
CA ILE A 35 15.24 8.96 15.81
C ILE A 35 14.56 7.59 15.66
N ASP A 36 15.26 6.50 15.96
CA ASP A 36 14.68 5.16 15.90
C ASP A 36 13.49 5.02 16.84
N THR A 37 13.61 5.57 18.04
CA THR A 37 12.52 5.57 19.02
C THR A 37 11.30 6.34 18.51
N LEU A 38 11.50 7.50 17.89
CA LEU A 38 10.43 8.31 17.31
C LEU A 38 9.77 7.59 16.12
N VAL A 39 10.55 6.99 15.24
CA VAL A 39 10.04 6.21 14.10
C VAL A 39 9.20 5.04 14.60
N GLN A 40 9.68 4.29 15.59
CA GLN A 40 8.93 3.17 16.16
C GLN A 40 7.62 3.62 16.81
N LYS A 41 7.63 4.73 17.57
CA LYS A 41 6.41 5.32 18.12
C LYS A 41 5.44 5.76 17.04
N HIS A 42 5.93 6.35 15.96
CA HIS A 42 5.09 6.76 14.83
C HIS A 42 4.45 5.55 14.13
N ILE A 43 5.22 4.48 13.90
CA ILE A 43 4.71 3.22 13.34
C ILE A 43 3.63 2.64 14.25
N GLN A 44 3.88 2.55 15.56
CA GLN A 44 2.90 2.08 16.53
C GLN A 44 1.63 2.93 16.54
N SER A 45 1.76 4.25 16.51
CA SER A 45 0.62 5.17 16.41
C SER A 45 -0.21 4.93 15.15
N ASN A 46 0.44 4.76 13.99
CA ASN A 46 -0.25 4.48 12.72
C ASN A 46 -0.91 3.10 12.72
N GLN A 47 -0.37 2.12 13.45
CA GLN A 47 -1.01 0.81 13.63
C GLN A 47 -2.27 0.91 14.51
N LEU A 48 -2.27 1.76 15.53
CA LEU A 48 -3.42 2.00 16.40
C LEU A 48 -4.53 2.78 15.71
N GLN A 49 -4.18 3.75 14.85
CA GLN A 49 -5.12 4.54 14.07
C GLN A 49 -4.75 4.47 12.57
N PRO A 50 -5.15 3.40 11.86
CA PRO A 50 -4.74 3.14 10.49
C PRO A 50 -5.54 3.95 9.46
N THR A 51 -6.24 5.00 9.89
CA THR A 51 -7.10 5.81 9.04
C THR A 51 -6.64 7.25 8.97
N ILE A 52 -6.86 7.88 7.82
CA ILE A 52 -6.59 9.29 7.56
C ILE A 52 -7.82 9.97 6.99
N GLU A 53 -7.86 11.30 7.06
CA GLU A 53 -8.83 12.07 6.29
C GLU A 53 -8.62 11.84 4.79
N GLY A 54 -9.72 11.56 4.10
CA GLY A 54 -9.73 11.31 2.66
C GLY A 54 -11.15 11.30 2.11
N TYR A 55 -11.35 10.49 1.08
CA TYR A 55 -12.56 10.46 0.28
C TYR A 55 -12.97 9.02 -0.04
N ARG A 56 -14.26 8.75 0.04
CA ARG A 56 -14.89 7.54 -0.50
C ARG A 56 -15.96 7.91 -1.49
N ILE A 57 -16.44 6.93 -2.25
CA ILE A 57 -17.55 7.11 -3.18
C ILE A 57 -18.77 6.41 -2.61
N GLN A 58 -19.85 7.12 -2.39
CA GLN A 58 -21.12 6.55 -1.96
C GLN A 58 -21.88 6.07 -3.20
N ILE A 59 -22.23 4.77 -3.22
CA ILE A 59 -22.95 4.13 -4.34
C ILE A 59 -24.38 3.73 -3.95
N TYR A 60 -24.72 3.79 -2.66
CA TYR A 60 -26.06 3.51 -2.16
C TYR A 60 -26.37 4.29 -0.89
N PHE A 61 -27.61 4.76 -0.76
CA PHE A 61 -28.12 5.48 0.41
C PHE A 61 -29.65 5.40 0.44
N GLU A 62 -30.22 4.57 1.31
CA GLU A 62 -31.67 4.49 1.49
C GLU A 62 -32.06 4.07 2.92
N SER A 63 -33.32 4.28 3.27
CA SER A 63 -33.95 3.85 4.52
C SER A 63 -35.12 2.90 4.25
N GLY A 64 -35.62 2.23 5.29
CA GLY A 64 -36.81 1.38 5.22
C GLY A 64 -36.53 -0.11 5.27
N ASN A 65 -37.60 -0.92 5.25
CA ASN A 65 -37.54 -2.35 5.58
C ASN A 65 -36.61 -3.16 4.67
N GLN A 66 -36.48 -2.78 3.40
CA GLN A 66 -35.63 -3.47 2.42
C GLN A 66 -34.24 -2.87 2.29
N ALA A 67 -33.96 -1.73 2.93
CA ALA A 67 -32.75 -0.96 2.68
C ALA A 67 -31.47 -1.73 3.05
N ARG A 68 -31.53 -2.53 4.13
CA ARG A 68 -30.42 -3.41 4.53
C ARG A 68 -30.14 -4.48 3.48
N THR A 69 -31.18 -5.15 3.00
CA THR A 69 -31.04 -6.25 2.02
C THR A 69 -30.47 -5.73 0.71
N LEU A 70 -30.98 -4.58 0.23
CA LEU A 70 -30.48 -3.94 -0.98
C LEU A 70 -29.04 -3.43 -0.82
N ALA A 71 -28.69 -2.85 0.34
CA ALA A 71 -27.32 -2.42 0.62
C ALA A 71 -26.32 -3.59 0.53
N ASN A 72 -26.66 -4.76 1.11
CA ASN A 72 -25.79 -5.94 1.02
C ASN A 72 -25.64 -6.43 -0.42
N ARG A 73 -26.74 -6.50 -1.19
CA ARG A 73 -26.68 -6.88 -2.61
C ARG A 73 -25.82 -5.93 -3.44
N ILE A 74 -25.91 -4.62 -3.19
CA ILE A 74 -25.10 -3.63 -3.90
C ILE A 74 -23.63 -3.74 -3.52
N LYS A 75 -23.34 -3.96 -2.23
CA LYS A 75 -21.97 -4.22 -1.76
C LYS A 75 -21.38 -5.46 -2.45
N GLU A 76 -22.10 -6.58 -2.44
CA GLU A 76 -21.67 -7.83 -3.08
C GLU A 76 -21.44 -7.65 -4.58
N ARG A 77 -22.35 -6.95 -5.28
CA ARG A 77 -22.19 -6.62 -6.70
C ARG A 77 -20.93 -5.79 -6.94
N PHE A 78 -20.66 -4.80 -6.10
CA PHE A 78 -19.45 -3.99 -6.23
C PHE A 78 -18.18 -4.83 -6.05
N GLU A 79 -18.14 -5.68 -5.02
CA GLU A 79 -16.97 -6.53 -4.74
C GLU A 79 -16.70 -7.55 -5.85
N GLN A 80 -17.74 -7.98 -6.59
CA GLN A 80 -17.59 -8.85 -7.76
C GLN A 80 -16.99 -8.12 -8.97
N ILE A 81 -17.34 -6.84 -9.18
CA ILE A 81 -16.87 -6.06 -10.33
C ILE A 81 -15.49 -5.44 -10.04
N TYR A 82 -15.25 -5.04 -8.78
CA TYR A 82 -14.04 -4.34 -8.33
C TYR A 82 -13.39 -5.06 -7.12
N PRO A 83 -12.83 -6.27 -7.32
CA PRO A 83 -12.31 -7.09 -6.22
C PRO A 83 -11.17 -6.44 -5.43
N ASP A 84 -10.40 -5.56 -6.07
CA ASP A 84 -9.24 -4.87 -5.47
C ASP A 84 -9.62 -3.60 -4.71
N LYS A 85 -10.92 -3.27 -4.62
CA LYS A 85 -11.40 -2.04 -3.98
C LYS A 85 -12.30 -2.39 -2.79
N GLY A 86 -12.07 -1.72 -1.66
CA GLY A 86 -12.86 -1.93 -0.45
C GLY A 86 -14.30 -1.44 -0.59
N ALA A 87 -15.23 -2.15 0.05
CA ALA A 87 -16.64 -1.78 0.13
C ALA A 87 -17.17 -1.84 1.57
N TYR A 88 -17.80 -0.75 2.01
CA TYR A 88 -18.15 -0.51 3.39
C TYR A 88 -19.65 -0.24 3.51
N LEU A 89 -20.36 -1.15 4.16
CA LEU A 89 -21.75 -0.96 4.54
C LEU A 89 -21.78 -0.32 5.93
N SER A 90 -22.47 0.82 6.05
CA SER A 90 -22.69 1.50 7.33
C SER A 90 -24.17 1.76 7.56
N PHE A 91 -24.54 1.79 8.84
CA PHE A 91 -25.88 2.15 9.27
C PHE A 91 -25.81 3.38 10.17
N ASN A 92 -26.51 4.44 9.76
CA ASN A 92 -26.70 5.63 10.56
C ASN A 92 -28.19 5.97 10.47
N GLU A 93 -28.90 5.74 11.57
CA GLU A 93 -30.37 5.75 11.61
C GLU A 93 -30.95 6.99 10.91
N PRO A 94 -31.96 6.81 10.03
CA PRO A 94 -32.59 5.56 9.58
C PRO A 94 -31.96 4.93 8.31
N TYR A 95 -30.77 5.37 7.89
CA TYR A 95 -30.20 5.10 6.57
C TYR A 95 -29.11 4.02 6.56
N TYR A 96 -29.21 3.14 5.57
CA TYR A 96 -28.11 2.27 5.15
C TYR A 96 -27.33 2.93 4.02
N ARG A 97 -26.00 2.88 4.11
CA ARG A 97 -25.10 3.45 3.11
C ARG A 97 -24.09 2.41 2.66
N VAL A 98 -23.76 2.43 1.37
CA VAL A 98 -22.60 1.69 0.85
C VAL A 98 -21.62 2.70 0.28
N ARG A 99 -20.41 2.71 0.84
CA ARG A 99 -19.28 3.52 0.39
C ARG A 99 -18.16 2.61 -0.09
N VAL A 100 -17.44 3.05 -1.11
CA VAL A 100 -16.43 2.22 -1.76
C VAL A 100 -15.15 2.99 -2.05
N GLY A 101 -14.06 2.23 -2.10
CA GLY A 101 -12.70 2.72 -2.24
C GLY A 101 -12.19 3.48 -1.01
N ASP A 102 -10.90 3.72 -1.01
CA ASP A 102 -10.18 4.52 -0.02
C ASP A 102 -9.25 5.45 -0.80
N PHE A 103 -9.60 6.74 -0.88
CA PHE A 103 -8.84 7.71 -1.66
C PHE A 103 -8.30 8.81 -0.76
N ARG A 104 -6.99 9.06 -0.80
CA ARG A 104 -6.40 10.21 -0.12
C ARG A 104 -6.82 11.54 -0.75
N ASP A 105 -6.86 11.58 -2.09
CA ASP A 105 -7.09 12.79 -2.87
C ASP A 105 -8.44 12.75 -3.59
N LYS A 106 -9.11 13.91 -3.65
CA LYS A 106 -10.40 14.02 -4.35
C LYS A 106 -10.30 13.72 -5.85
N ILE A 107 -9.15 14.02 -6.47
CA ILE A 107 -8.93 13.80 -7.90
C ILE A 107 -8.89 12.31 -8.24
N SER A 108 -8.20 11.49 -7.42
CA SER A 108 -8.19 10.03 -7.63
C SER A 108 -9.56 9.40 -7.38
N ALA A 109 -10.30 9.91 -6.40
CA ALA A 109 -11.70 9.54 -6.18
C ALA A 109 -12.58 9.88 -7.39
N GLU A 110 -12.42 11.05 -8.01
CA GLU A 110 -13.20 11.44 -9.20
C GLU A 110 -12.86 10.58 -10.41
N ALA A 111 -11.58 10.25 -10.62
CA ALA A 111 -11.18 9.34 -11.69
C ALA A 111 -11.87 7.97 -11.54
N PHE A 112 -11.89 7.40 -10.33
CA PHE A 112 -12.58 6.13 -10.09
C PHE A 112 -14.11 6.27 -10.17
N ARG A 113 -14.68 7.41 -9.73
CA ARG A 113 -16.12 7.68 -9.83
C ARG A 113 -16.58 7.65 -11.27
N GLN A 114 -15.83 8.24 -12.21
CA GLN A 114 -16.18 8.24 -13.62
C GLN A 114 -16.28 6.82 -14.19
N LEU A 115 -15.41 5.90 -13.74
CA LEU A 115 -15.51 4.48 -14.08
C LEU A 115 -16.76 3.84 -13.46
N LEU A 116 -17.04 4.15 -12.19
CA LEU A 116 -18.19 3.58 -11.48
C LEU A 116 -19.54 4.00 -12.04
N LEU A 117 -19.65 5.16 -12.70
CA LEU A 117 -20.94 5.66 -13.21
C LEU A 117 -21.59 4.71 -14.23
N GLN A 118 -20.82 3.83 -14.88
CA GLN A 118 -21.36 2.81 -15.77
C GLN A 118 -22.19 1.76 -15.01
N ASP A 119 -21.74 1.34 -13.83
CA ASP A 119 -22.37 0.28 -13.03
C ASP A 119 -23.30 0.84 -11.93
N PHE A 120 -22.96 2.02 -11.42
CA PHE A 120 -23.56 2.72 -10.29
C PHE A 120 -23.80 4.21 -10.64
N PRO A 121 -24.87 4.53 -11.39
CA PRO A 121 -25.11 5.89 -11.90
C PRO A 121 -25.29 6.97 -10.81
N ASN A 122 -25.69 6.56 -9.60
CA ASN A 122 -25.91 7.46 -8.48
C ASN A 122 -24.65 7.67 -7.61
N ALA A 123 -23.47 7.29 -8.11
CA ALA A 123 -22.22 7.38 -7.37
C ALA A 123 -21.74 8.83 -7.18
N PHE A 124 -21.43 9.21 -5.93
CA PHE A 124 -20.89 10.54 -5.59
C PHE A 124 -19.80 10.48 -4.52
N ILE A 125 -18.86 11.43 -4.56
CA ILE A 125 -17.74 11.48 -3.62
C ILE A 125 -18.19 12.10 -2.29
N VAL A 126 -17.73 11.52 -1.19
CA VAL A 126 -17.94 11.99 0.18
C VAL A 126 -16.62 12.01 0.94
N PRO A 127 -16.36 13.05 1.75
CA PRO A 127 -15.27 13.00 2.73
C PRO A 127 -15.49 11.87 3.74
N ASP A 128 -14.43 11.15 4.08
CA ASP A 128 -14.47 10.05 5.05
C ASP A 128 -13.08 9.79 5.66
N HIS A 129 -13.02 8.95 6.69
CA HIS A 129 -11.77 8.37 7.15
C HIS A 129 -11.47 7.09 6.35
N VAL A 130 -10.38 7.12 5.59
CA VAL A 130 -9.97 6.04 4.67
C VAL A 130 -8.77 5.29 5.21
N TYR A 131 -8.64 4.01 4.86
CA TYR A 131 -7.48 3.22 5.25
C TYR A 131 -6.27 3.58 4.38
N PHE A 132 -5.06 3.44 4.93
CA PHE A 132 -3.85 3.46 4.12
C PHE A 132 -3.88 2.31 3.11
N GLU A 133 -3.60 2.61 1.84
CA GLU A 133 -3.24 1.57 0.87
C GLU A 133 -2.00 0.85 1.43
N LYS A 134 -2.15 -0.46 1.71
CA LYS A 134 -1.00 -1.29 2.02
C LYS A 134 -0.17 -1.40 0.74
N ILE A 135 1.01 -0.81 0.75
CA ILE A 135 2.01 -1.10 -0.26
C ILE A 135 2.38 -2.58 -0.04
N GLU A 136 1.95 -3.46 -0.95
CA GLU A 136 2.44 -4.84 -0.95
C GLU A 136 3.95 -4.81 -1.22
N ASN A 137 4.73 -5.43 -0.34
CA ASN A 137 6.18 -5.55 -0.46
C ASN A 137 6.57 -6.69 -1.40
#